data_AF-A0A6C0D957-F1
#
_entry.id   AF-A0A6C0D957-F1
#
_cell.length_a   1.000
_cell.length_b   1.000
_cell.length_c   1.000
_cell.angle_alpha   90.00
_cell.angle_beta   90.00
_cell.angle_gamma   90.00
#
_symmetry.space_group_name_H-M   'P 1'
#
loop_
_entity.id
_entity.type
_entity.pdbx_description
1 polymer ?
#
loop_
_entity_poly.entity_id
_entity_poly.type
_entity_poly.pdbx_seq_one_letter_code
_entity_poly.pdbx_strand_id
1 'polypeptide(L)'
;MSQDNYIAMLNDVKNSLINSKFFLSNDKFENNNKELINQMEDLIKQIDLKLKSECKHEYIEDFVDITPDKSQKICYCNKCWTTFPIN
;
A
#
# COMPACT_ATOMS: atom_id res chain seq x y z
N MET A 1 -13.23 -18.77 3.06
CA MET A 1 -12.96 -17.31 3.02
C MET A 1 -13.08 -16.87 1.57
N SER A 2 -13.87 -15.85 1.24
CA SER A 2 -13.94 -15.32 -0.13
C SER A 2 -12.60 -14.64 -0.50
N GLN A 3 -12.29 -14.59 -1.80
CA GLN A 3 -11.11 -13.87 -2.31
C GLN A 3 -11.13 -12.40 -1.89
N ASP A 4 -12.30 -11.77 -1.89
CA ASP A 4 -12.49 -10.38 -1.46
C ASP A 4 -12.12 -10.19 0.03
N ASN A 5 -12.52 -11.13 0.91
CA ASN A 5 -12.17 -11.06 2.33
C ASN A 5 -10.67 -11.22 2.56
N TYR A 6 -10.00 -12.08 1.78
CA TYR A 6 -8.55 -12.26 1.88
C TYR A 6 -7.79 -10.99 1.46
N ILE A 7 -8.21 -10.36 0.37
CA ILE A 7 -7.63 -9.10 -0.12
C ILE A 7 -7.83 -7.99 0.92
N ALA A 8 -9.03 -7.89 1.51
CA ALA A 8 -9.32 -6.94 2.57
C ALA A 8 -8.39 -7.13 3.78
N MET A 9 -8.24 -8.36 4.27
CA MET A 9 -7.35 -8.67 5.40
C MET A 9 -5.89 -8.33 5.10
N LEU A 10 -5.39 -8.63 3.89
CA LEU A 10 -4.02 -8.27 3.51
C LEU A 10 -3.82 -6.75 3.45
N ASN A 11 -4.81 -6.00 2.96
CA ASN A 11 -4.76 -4.54 2.97
C ASN A 11 -4.76 -3.98 4.39
N ASP A 12 -5.53 -4.55 5.32
CA ASP A 12 -5.55 -4.11 6.71
C ASP A 12 -4.19 -4.30 7.38
N VAL A 13 -3.53 -5.43 7.11
CA VAL A 13 -2.16 -5.71 7.58
C VAL A 13 -1.17 -4.71 6.98
N LYS A 14 -1.24 -4.47 5.67
CA LYS A 14 -0.40 -3.48 4.98
C LYS A 14 -0.56 -2.08 5.60
N ASN A 15 -1.80 -1.63 5.78
CA ASN A 15 -2.09 -0.31 6.35
C ASN A 15 -1.56 -0.19 7.79
N SER A 16 -1.69 -1.26 8.58
CA SER A 16 -1.12 -1.30 9.94
C SER A 16 0.40 -1.17 9.92
N LEU A 17 1.09 -1.86 9.00
CA LEU A 17 2.55 -1.74 8.84
C LEU A 17 2.96 -0.34 8.39
N ILE A 18 2.25 0.26 7.42
CA ILE A 18 2.51 1.64 6.96
C ILE A 18 2.39 2.62 8.12
N ASN A 19 1.33 2.52 8.92
CA ASN A 19 1.12 3.38 10.07
C ASN A 19 2.24 3.21 11.09
N SER A 20 2.55 1.98 11.49
CA SER A 20 3.66 1.71 12.42
C SER A 20 5.00 2.23 11.89
N LYS A 21 5.27 2.07 10.58
CA LYS A 21 6.48 2.60 9.95
C LYS A 21 6.52 4.12 10.04
N PHE A 22 5.43 4.80 9.72
CA PHE A 22 5.32 6.26 9.81
C PHE A 22 5.61 6.77 11.22
N PHE A 23 5.09 6.10 12.25
CA PHE A 23 5.39 6.47 13.64
C PHE A 23 6.89 6.33 13.96
N LEU A 24 7.53 5.24 13.52
CA LEU A 24 8.95 4.99 13.77
C LEU A 24 9.88 5.93 12.98
N SER A 25 9.50 6.30 11.76
CA SER A 25 10.24 7.26 10.93
C SER A 25 10.19 8.69 11.48
N ASN A 26 9.12 9.05 12.20
CA ASN A 26 8.99 10.38 12.82
C ASN A 26 9.51 10.44 14.26
N ASP A 27 10.04 9.33 14.79
CA ASP A 27 10.60 9.30 16.14
C ASP A 27 11.99 9.95 16.15
N LYS A 28 12.34 10.62 17.26
CA LYS A 28 13.68 11.20 17.49
C LYS A 28 14.80 10.14 17.45
N PHE A 29 14.43 8.87 17.55
CA PHE A 29 15.31 7.71 17.49
C PHE A 29 15.28 6.96 16.16
N GLU A 30 14.88 7.60 15.05
CA GLU A 30 14.82 6.99 13.70
C GLU A 30 16.05 6.11 13.38
N ASN A 31 17.26 6.57 13.70
CA ASN A 31 18.50 5.82 13.47
C ASN A 31 18.55 4.46 14.20
N ASN A 32 17.95 4.35 15.39
CA ASN A 32 17.87 3.09 16.12
C ASN A 32 16.86 2.12 15.48
N ASN A 33 15.87 2.67 14.77
CA ASN A 33 14.80 1.90 14.14
C ASN A 33 15.06 1.65 12.65
N LYS A 34 16.17 2.13 12.09
CA LYS A 34 16.44 2.10 10.64
C LYS A 34 16.34 0.70 10.04
N GLU A 35 16.90 -0.30 10.71
CA GLU A 35 16.82 -1.69 10.26
C GLU A 35 15.39 -2.21 10.26
N LEU A 36 14.65 -1.95 11.34
CA LEU A 36 13.24 -2.33 11.46
C LEU A 36 12.38 -1.63 10.39
N ILE A 37 12.60 -0.34 10.15
CA ILE A 37 11.92 0.43 9.09
C ILE A 37 12.16 -0.21 7.72
N ASN A 38 13.40 -0.59 7.40
CA ASN A 38 13.73 -1.27 6.14
C ASN A 38 13.03 -2.63 6.03
N GLN A 39 13.01 -3.43 7.11
CA GLN A 39 12.29 -4.70 7.12
C GLN A 39 10.79 -4.51 6.89
N MET A 40 10.19 -3.47 7.48
CA MET A 40 8.78 -3.12 7.27
C MET A 40 8.51 -2.70 5.82
N GLU A 41 9.42 -1.94 5.20
CA GLU A 41 9.32 -1.61 3.77
C GLU A 41 9.30 -2.86 2.89
N ASP A 42 10.18 -3.82 3.17
CA ASP A 42 10.25 -5.05 2.38
C ASP A 42 9.01 -5.93 2.58
N LEU A 43 8.46 -5.97 3.79
CA LEU A 43 7.17 -6.64 4.04
C LEU A 43 6.02 -5.96 3.31
N ILE A 44 5.95 -4.63 3.32
CA ILE A 44 4.93 -3.87 2.58
C ILE A 44 5.01 -4.19 1.08
N LYS A 45 6.22 -4.18 0.49
CA LYS A 45 6.42 -4.54 -0.92
C LYS A 45 5.96 -5.97 -1.22
N GLN A 46 6.26 -6.92 -0.35
CA GLN A 46 5.82 -8.31 -0.52
C GLN A 46 4.30 -8.43 -0.47
N ILE A 47 3.63 -7.69 0.43
CA ILE A 47 2.17 -7.67 0.50
C ILE A 47 1.59 -7.04 -0.77
N ASP A 48 2.15 -5.95 -1.28
CA ASP A 48 1.70 -5.33 -2.54
C ASP A 48 1.82 -6.29 -3.72
N LEU A 49 2.93 -7.02 -3.85
CA LEU A 49 3.10 -8.05 -4.87
C LEU A 49 2.06 -9.16 -4.73
N LYS A 50 1.80 -9.61 -3.49
CA LYS A 50 0.80 -10.64 -3.23
C LYS A 50 -0.60 -10.16 -3.59
N LEU A 51 -0.99 -8.97 -3.14
CA LEU A 51 -2.26 -8.34 -3.47
C LEU A 51 -2.45 -8.22 -4.98
N LYS A 52 -1.44 -7.76 -5.72
CA LYS A 52 -1.49 -7.65 -7.19
C LYS A 52 -1.63 -9.01 -7.88
N SER A 53 -0.97 -10.06 -7.37
CA SER A 53 -1.08 -11.42 -7.92
C SER A 53 -2.43 -12.09 -7.65
N GLU A 54 -3.05 -11.76 -6.52
CA GLU A 54 -4.31 -12.38 -6.08
C GLU A 54 -5.54 -11.59 -6.52
N CYS A 55 -5.41 -10.27 -6.71
CA CYS A 55 -6.49 -9.44 -7.23
C CYS A 55 -6.62 -9.65 -8.75
N LYS A 56 -7.64 -10.42 -9.13
CA LYS A 56 -7.98 -10.75 -10.53
C LYS A 56 -9.12 -9.88 -11.09
N HIS A 57 -9.47 -8.83 -10.37
CA HIS A 57 -10.47 -7.86 -10.81
C HIS A 57 -9.89 -6.90 -11.83
N GLU A 58 -10.76 -6.07 -12.42
CA GLU A 58 -10.36 -5.06 -13.38
C GLU A 58 -9.58 -3.92 -12.70
N TYR A 59 -8.45 -3.57 -13.29
CA TYR A 59 -7.62 -2.45 -12.87
C TYR A 59 -7.93 -1.23 -13.73
N ILE A 60 -8.23 -0.12 -13.09
CA ILE A 60 -8.48 1.17 -13.71
C ILE A 60 -7.26 2.05 -13.48
N GLU A 61 -6.70 2.59 -14.57
CA GLU A 61 -5.79 3.72 -14.51
C GLU A 61 -6.58 5.01 -14.54
N ASP A 62 -6.28 5.92 -13.64
CA ASP A 62 -7.01 7.18 -13.47
C ASP A 62 -6.04 8.30 -13.07
N PHE A 63 -6.50 9.54 -13.13
CA PHE A 63 -5.78 10.70 -12.64
C PHE A 63 -6.59 11.36 -11.54
N VAL A 64 -6.01 11.49 -10.35
CA VAL A 64 -6.60 12.22 -9.23
C VAL A 64 -5.92 13.56 -9.05
N ASP A 65 -6.72 14.60 -8.93
CA ASP A 65 -6.21 15.93 -8.61
C ASP A 65 -5.75 15.97 -7.16
N ILE A 66 -4.45 16.21 -6.95
CA ILE A 66 -3.85 16.37 -5.62
C ILE A 66 -3.92 17.84 -5.20
N THR A 67 -3.74 18.74 -6.17
CA THR A 67 -3.91 20.20 -6.05
C THR A 67 -4.50 20.73 -7.36
N PRO A 68 -5.04 21.96 -7.41
CA PRO A 68 -5.58 22.53 -8.66
C PRO A 68 -4.61 22.48 -9.86
N ASP A 69 -3.31 22.51 -9.59
CA ASP A 69 -2.26 22.53 -10.62
C ASP A 69 -1.52 21.19 -10.77
N LYS A 70 -1.90 20.16 -10.01
CA LYS A 70 -1.20 18.85 -10.02
C LYS A 70 -2.18 17.70 -9.93
N SER A 71 -2.14 16.84 -10.94
CA SER A 71 -2.77 15.52 -10.91
C SER A 71 -1.72 14.43 -10.74
N GLN A 72 -2.14 13.33 -10.13
CA GLN A 72 -1.33 12.13 -9.95
C GLN A 72 -2.02 10.97 -10.64
N LYS A 73 -1.28 10.27 -11.51
CA LYS A 73 -1.76 9.00 -12.06
C LYS A 73 -1.85 7.98 -10.93
N ILE A 74 -2.98 7.28 -10.84
CA ILE A 74 -3.20 6.16 -9.93
C ILE A 74 -3.67 4.93 -10.70
N CYS A 75 -3.40 3.75 -10.16
CA CYS A 75 -3.95 2.48 -10.63
C CYS A 75 -4.69 1.84 -9.46
N TYR A 76 -5.95 1.48 -9.64
CA TYR A 76 -6.74 0.86 -8.58
C TYR A 76 -7.64 -0.25 -9.11
N CYS A 77 -8.02 -1.16 -8.22
CA CYS A 77 -9.01 -2.19 -8.52
C CYS A 77 -10.42 -1.64 -8.32
N ASN A 78 -11.30 -1.76 -9.33
CA ASN A 78 -12.65 -1.20 -9.30
C ASN A 78 -13.63 -1.92 -8.34
N LYS A 79 -13.24 -3.06 -7.79
CA LYS A 79 -14.03 -3.84 -6.83
C LYS A 79 -13.46 -3.78 -5.41
N CYS A 80 -12.14 -3.90 -5.28
CA CYS A 80 -11.45 -3.86 -3.99
C CYS A 80 -11.11 -2.44 -3.53
N TRP A 81 -11.21 -1.44 -4.43
CA TRP A 81 -10.88 -0.03 -4.18
C TRP A 81 -9.47 0.17 -3.60
N THR A 82 -8.58 -0.75 -3.91
CA THR A 82 -7.19 -0.75 -3.47
C THR A 82 -6.35 -0.11 -4.55
N THR A 83 -5.48 0.83 -4.17
CA THR A 83 -4.51 1.46 -5.06
C THR A 83 -3.21 0.66 -5.10
N PHE A 84 -2.58 0.63 -6.27
CA PHE A 84 -1.35 -0.08 -6.53
C PHE A 84 -0.30 0.86 -7.13
N PRO A 85 1.00 0.63 -6.86
CA PRO A 85 2.06 1.36 -7.53
C PRO A 85 1.95 1.17 -9.05
N ILE A 86 2.03 2.28 -9.79
CA ILE A 86 2.16 2.27 -11.24
C ILE A 86 3.63 1.98 -11.54
N ASN A 87 3.89 0.92 -12.31
CA ASN A 87 5.23 0.59 -12.80
C ASN A 87 5.64 1.53 -13.93
#